data_AF-A0A4Q3UZN4-F1
#
_entry.id   AF-A0A4Q3UZN4-F1
#
_cell.length_a   1.000
_cell.length_b   1.000
_cell.length_c   1.000
_cell.angle_alpha   90.00
_cell.angle_beta   90.00
_cell.angle_gamma   90.00
#
_symmetry.space_group_name_H-M   'P 1'
#
loop_
_entity.id
_entity.type
_entity.pdbx_description
1 polymer ?
#
loop_
_entity_poly.entity_id
_entity_poly.type
_entity_poly.pdbx_seq_one_letter_code
_entity_poly.pdbx_strand_id
1 'polypeptide(L)'
;SNGPDDISAMRAAADARAVMLAEGIDASRIAEGTYDGTGARSAPLIISYRTYNAVVPNCPDISSFDVAWTGSNLALPSLGCATAVNLAAQIADASDLVGRQRMDPADTGRRQIMFSKYREGEKTSAARNDDASGAISQAVK
;
A
#
# COMPACT_ATOMS: atom_id res chain seq x y z
N SER A 1 -8.62 16.85 -38.75
CA SER A 1 -9.44 15.64 -39.01
C SER A 1 -10.58 15.65 -38.03
N ASN A 2 -11.79 15.32 -38.47
CA ASN A 2 -13.02 15.25 -37.66
C ASN A 2 -13.85 14.06 -38.18
N GLY A 3 -13.33 12.85 -38.02
CA GLY A 3 -14.01 11.62 -38.43
C GLY A 3 -14.98 11.11 -37.36
N PRO A 4 -15.95 10.24 -37.70
CA PRO A 4 -16.83 9.59 -36.72
C PRO A 4 -16.07 8.80 -35.63
N ASP A 5 -14.85 8.34 -35.94
CA ASP A 5 -13.96 7.65 -34.99
C ASP A 5 -13.29 8.59 -33.98
N ASP A 6 -13.15 9.89 -34.29
CA ASP A 6 -12.63 10.88 -33.34
C ASP A 6 -13.64 11.12 -32.20
N ILE A 7 -14.93 11.18 -32.51
CA ILE A 7 -16.00 11.41 -31.52
C ILE A 7 -16.14 10.21 -30.57
N SER A 8 -16.01 8.98 -31.07
CA SER A 8 -16.07 7.77 -30.24
C SER A 8 -14.84 7.65 -29.34
N ALA A 9 -13.65 7.98 -29.82
CA ALA A 9 -12.43 8.04 -29.00
C ALA A 9 -12.52 9.09 -27.88
N MET A 10 -13.03 10.28 -28.18
CA MET A 10 -13.23 11.34 -27.18
C MET A 10 -14.24 10.94 -26.10
N ARG A 11 -15.32 10.23 -26.47
CA ARG A 11 -16.29 9.70 -25.50
C ARG A 11 -15.67 8.63 -24.60
N ALA A 12 -14.92 7.69 -25.17
CA ALA A 12 -14.25 6.65 -24.40
C ALA A 12 -13.25 7.23 -23.39
N ALA A 13 -12.49 8.25 -23.78
CA ALA A 13 -11.59 8.96 -22.86
C ALA A 13 -12.36 9.68 -21.74
N ALA A 14 -13.46 10.35 -22.08
CA ALA A 14 -14.32 11.02 -21.09
C ALA A 14 -14.96 10.04 -20.10
N ASP A 15 -15.42 8.88 -20.57
CA ASP A 15 -15.99 7.83 -19.73
C ASP A 15 -14.92 7.24 -18.80
N ALA A 16 -13.73 6.94 -19.32
CA ALA A 16 -12.61 6.46 -18.50
C ALA A 16 -12.22 7.48 -17.42
N ARG A 17 -12.19 8.77 -17.76
CA ARG A 17 -11.98 9.85 -16.81
C ARG A 17 -13.07 9.90 -15.73
N ALA A 18 -14.34 9.78 -16.13
CA ALA A 18 -15.45 9.80 -15.20
C ALA A 18 -15.37 8.64 -14.19
N VAL A 19 -15.01 7.44 -14.66
CA VAL A 19 -14.78 6.28 -13.79
C VAL A 19 -13.62 6.55 -12.82
N MET A 20 -12.48 7.05 -13.30
CA MET A 20 -11.33 7.36 -12.44
C MET A 20 -11.68 8.37 -11.32
N LEU A 21 -12.45 9.40 -11.64
CA LEU A 21 -12.92 10.36 -10.64
C LEU A 21 -13.91 9.74 -9.64
N ALA A 22 -14.82 8.88 -10.12
CA ALA A 22 -15.78 8.17 -9.26
C ALA A 22 -15.07 7.22 -8.27
N GLU A 23 -13.96 6.63 -8.69
CA GLU A 23 -13.07 5.81 -7.85
C GLU A 23 -12.13 6.65 -6.96
N GLY A 24 -12.29 7.99 -6.95
CA GLY A 24 -11.58 8.88 -6.03
C GLY A 24 -10.18 9.33 -6.49
N ILE A 25 -9.80 9.08 -7.75
CA ILE A 25 -8.56 9.64 -8.30
C ILE A 25 -8.74 11.16 -8.46
N ASP A 26 -7.86 11.93 -7.83
CA ASP A 26 -7.88 13.39 -7.94
C ASP A 26 -7.66 13.85 -9.39
N ALA A 27 -8.44 14.82 -9.85
CA ALA A 27 -8.38 15.32 -11.23
C ALA A 27 -6.97 15.82 -11.64
N SER A 28 -6.19 16.34 -10.70
CA SER A 28 -4.80 16.78 -10.93
C SER A 28 -3.82 15.64 -11.18
N ARG A 29 -4.21 14.40 -10.86
CA ARG A 29 -3.43 13.17 -11.09
C ARG A 29 -3.78 12.48 -12.41
N ILE A 30 -4.77 12.98 -13.14
CA ILE A 30 -5.20 12.44 -14.44
C ILE A 30 -4.64 13.34 -15.53
N ALA A 31 -3.82 12.77 -16.41
CA ALA A 31 -3.30 13.43 -17.60
C ALA A 31 -3.88 12.74 -18.84
N GLU A 32 -4.39 13.54 -19.77
CA GLU A 32 -4.99 13.07 -21.02
C GLU A 32 -4.17 13.61 -22.20
N GLY A 33 -4.05 12.81 -23.26
CA GLY A 33 -3.34 13.18 -24.46
C GLY A 33 -3.77 12.34 -25.65
N THR A 34 -3.53 12.87 -26.85
CA THR A 34 -3.78 12.17 -28.11
C THR A 34 -2.48 11.53 -28.61
N TYR A 35 -2.59 10.38 -29.26
CA TYR A 35 -1.46 9.74 -29.94
C TYR A 35 -1.80 9.51 -31.41
N ASP A 36 -0.77 9.36 -32.25
CA ASP A 36 -0.95 9.01 -33.65
C ASP A 36 -1.31 7.52 -33.79
N GLY A 37 -2.57 7.24 -34.12
CA GLY A 37 -3.08 5.90 -34.38
C GLY A 37 -3.05 5.49 -35.86
N THR A 38 -2.34 6.21 -36.73
CA THR A 38 -2.31 5.94 -38.17
C THR A 38 -1.90 4.49 -38.46
N GLY A 39 -2.63 3.86 -39.40
CA GLY A 39 -2.44 2.46 -39.77
C GLY A 39 -3.22 1.44 -38.92
N ALA A 40 -3.83 1.85 -37.80
CA ALA A 40 -4.73 1.00 -37.02
C ALA A 40 -6.17 1.10 -37.56
N ARG A 41 -6.82 -0.05 -37.76
CA ARG A 41 -8.25 -0.12 -38.15
C ARG A 41 -9.20 0.33 -37.02
N SER A 42 -8.70 0.33 -35.78
CA SER A 42 -9.34 0.81 -34.55
C SER A 42 -8.24 1.16 -33.56
N ALA A 43 -8.09 2.45 -33.22
CA ALA A 43 -7.10 2.91 -32.26
C ALA A 43 -7.58 2.64 -30.81
N PRO A 44 -6.85 1.86 -29.99
CA PRO A 44 -7.25 1.58 -28.60
C PRO A 44 -7.06 2.78 -27.66
N LEU A 45 -7.86 2.83 -26.59
CA LEU A 45 -7.58 3.70 -25.45
C LEU A 45 -6.38 3.16 -24.67
N ILE A 46 -5.35 3.98 -24.45
CA ILE A 46 -4.16 3.63 -23.68
C ILE A 46 -4.25 4.28 -22.29
N ILE A 47 -4.24 3.46 -21.24
CA ILE A 47 -4.18 3.92 -19.85
C ILE A 47 -2.84 3.46 -19.28
N SER A 48 -2.07 4.39 -18.74
CA SER A 48 -0.83 4.09 -18.00
C SER A 48 -0.87 4.72 -16.62
N TYR A 49 -0.28 4.04 -15.66
CA TYR A 49 -0.24 4.47 -14.27
C TYR A 49 1.11 4.09 -13.65
N ARG A 50 1.48 4.78 -12.58
CA ARG A 50 2.69 4.48 -11.81
C ARG A 50 2.35 3.50 -10.69
N THR A 51 3.13 2.44 -10.58
CA THR A 51 3.10 1.52 -9.42
C THR A 51 4.41 1.62 -8.66
N TYR A 52 4.33 1.29 -7.37
CA TYR A 52 5.50 1.17 -6.50
C TYR A 52 5.68 -0.29 -6.12
N ASN A 53 6.94 -0.72 -6.04
CA ASN A 53 7.31 -2.05 -5.55
C ASN A 53 8.31 -1.87 -4.40
N ALA A 54 8.09 -2.58 -3.30
CA ALA A 54 9.06 -2.64 -2.20
C ALA A 54 10.18 -3.61 -2.60
N VAL A 55 11.38 -3.07 -2.84
CA VAL A 55 12.56 -3.87 -3.20
C VAL A 55 13.59 -3.72 -2.10
N VAL A 56 14.13 -4.85 -1.63
CA VAL A 56 15.21 -4.86 -0.64
C VAL A 56 16.55 -4.84 -1.38
N PRO A 57 17.36 -3.77 -1.26
CA PRO A 57 18.66 -3.72 -1.92
C PRO A 57 19.69 -4.58 -1.18
N ASN A 58 20.45 -5.38 -1.95
CA ASN A 58 21.63 -6.12 -1.50
C ASN A 58 21.43 -6.98 -0.23
N CYS A 59 20.56 -7.98 -0.33
CA CYS A 59 20.40 -8.97 0.72
C CYS A 59 20.96 -10.34 0.33
N PRO A 60 22.27 -10.59 0.59
CA PRO A 60 22.88 -11.87 0.32
C PRO A 60 22.37 -12.93 1.31
N ASP A 61 22.30 -14.18 0.84
CA ASP A 61 21.91 -15.31 1.68
C ASP A 61 22.88 -15.48 2.85
N ILE A 62 22.36 -15.73 4.04
CA ILE A 62 23.19 -16.02 5.22
C ILE A 62 24.05 -17.27 5.01
N SER A 63 23.60 -18.21 4.19
CA SER A 63 24.33 -19.45 3.86
C SER A 63 25.67 -19.19 3.16
N SER A 64 25.88 -18.00 2.57
CA SER A 64 27.16 -17.64 1.94
C SER A 64 28.22 -17.13 2.92
N PHE A 65 27.94 -17.04 4.23
CA PHE A 65 28.85 -16.49 5.22
C PHE A 65 29.07 -17.45 6.40
N ASP A 66 30.30 -17.46 6.91
CA ASP A 66 30.61 -18.11 8.20
C ASP A 66 30.19 -17.19 9.36
N VAL A 67 29.06 -17.53 10.00
CA VAL A 67 28.52 -16.78 11.14
C VAL A 67 29.32 -16.96 12.43
N ALA A 68 30.23 -17.96 12.50
CA ALA A 68 31.08 -18.20 13.66
C ALA A 68 32.39 -17.38 13.61
N TRP A 69 32.76 -16.84 12.44
CA TRP A 69 33.96 -16.04 12.29
C TRP A 69 33.75 -14.59 12.77
N THR A 70 34.39 -14.24 13.88
CA THR A 70 34.26 -12.90 14.51
C THR A 70 35.54 -12.05 14.42
N GLY A 71 36.55 -12.49 13.66
CA GLY A 71 37.89 -11.88 13.66
C GLY A 71 37.96 -10.42 13.19
N SER A 72 36.96 -9.94 12.44
CA SER A 72 36.86 -8.55 12.01
C SER A 72 36.05 -7.65 12.96
N ASN A 73 35.22 -8.23 13.84
CA ASN A 73 34.20 -7.52 14.62
C ASN A 73 33.28 -6.60 13.78
N LEU A 74 33.09 -6.92 12.49
CA LEU A 74 32.17 -6.22 11.61
C LEU A 74 30.82 -6.93 11.56
N ALA A 75 29.78 -6.18 11.22
CA ALA A 75 28.48 -6.76 10.93
C ALA A 75 28.58 -7.72 9.73
N LEU A 76 27.86 -8.84 9.83
CA LEU A 76 27.65 -9.73 8.68
C LEU A 76 26.97 -8.94 7.55
N PRO A 77 27.37 -9.14 6.27
CA PRO A 77 26.71 -8.47 5.15
C PRO A 77 25.21 -8.79 5.03
N SER A 78 24.76 -9.93 5.56
CA SER A 78 23.36 -10.35 5.62
C SER A 78 22.62 -9.86 6.88
N LEU A 79 23.25 -9.06 7.75
CA LEU A 79 22.63 -8.59 8.99
C LEU A 79 21.35 -7.78 8.68
N GLY A 80 20.24 -8.21 9.27
CA GLY A 80 18.93 -7.55 9.08
C GLY A 80 18.20 -7.93 7.80
N CYS A 81 18.79 -8.75 6.92
CA CYS A 81 18.17 -9.10 5.65
C CYS A 81 16.87 -9.90 5.77
N ALA A 82 16.81 -10.87 6.69
CA ALA A 82 15.56 -11.59 6.95
C ALA A 82 14.44 -10.63 7.38
N THR A 83 14.76 -9.65 8.24
CA THR A 83 13.80 -8.64 8.67
C THR A 83 13.36 -7.75 7.51
N ALA A 84 14.29 -7.26 6.70
CA ALA A 84 13.99 -6.39 5.56
C ALA A 84 13.16 -7.12 4.49
N VAL A 85 13.49 -8.37 4.17
CA VAL A 85 12.75 -9.21 3.22
C VAL A 85 11.35 -9.52 3.74
N ASN A 86 11.22 -9.91 5.00
CA ASN A 86 9.92 -10.18 5.59
C ASN A 86 9.07 -8.90 5.70
N LEU A 87 9.68 -7.75 6.00
CA LEU A 87 8.98 -6.48 6.01
C LEU A 87 8.49 -6.14 4.60
N ALA A 88 9.35 -6.25 3.58
CA ALA A 88 8.96 -6.01 2.19
C ALA A 88 7.81 -6.92 1.75
N ALA A 89 7.81 -8.19 2.17
CA ALA A 89 6.73 -9.13 1.89
C ALA A 89 5.41 -8.83 2.64
N GLN A 90 5.48 -8.13 3.78
CA GLN A 90 4.30 -7.74 4.57
C GLN A 90 3.69 -6.41 4.14
N ILE A 91 4.38 -5.61 3.33
CA ILE A 91 3.87 -4.31 2.86
C ILE A 91 2.75 -4.55 1.86
N ALA A 92 1.53 -4.12 2.23
CA ALA A 92 0.36 -4.23 1.38
C ALA A 92 0.36 -3.21 0.23
N ASP A 93 0.78 -1.97 0.50
CA ASP A 93 0.91 -0.90 -0.48
C ASP A 93 2.30 -0.25 -0.37
N ALA A 94 3.14 -0.45 -1.40
CA ALA A 94 4.50 0.08 -1.41
C ALA A 94 4.56 1.61 -1.58
N SER A 95 3.48 2.25 -2.02
CA SER A 95 3.43 3.71 -2.15
C SER A 95 3.52 4.42 -0.79
N ASP A 96 3.12 3.73 0.28
CA ASP A 96 3.17 4.21 1.67
C ASP A 96 4.59 4.50 2.15
N LEU A 97 5.61 3.87 1.54
CA LEU A 97 7.01 4.12 1.86
C LEU A 97 7.51 5.47 1.35
N VAL A 98 6.89 5.99 0.29
CA VAL A 98 7.29 7.25 -0.36
C VAL A 98 6.53 8.44 0.26
N GLY A 99 5.31 8.21 0.72
CA GLY A 99 4.50 9.24 1.35
C GLY A 99 3.37 8.65 2.18
N ARG A 100 2.84 9.46 3.11
CA ARG A 100 1.69 9.06 3.92
C ARG A 100 0.42 9.07 3.08
N GLN A 101 -0.41 8.04 3.22
CA GLN A 101 -1.80 8.13 2.76
C GLN A 101 -2.53 9.23 3.55
N ARG A 102 -3.56 9.79 2.92
CA ARG A 102 -4.47 10.69 3.62
C ARG A 102 -5.21 9.87 4.66
N MET A 103 -5.08 10.24 5.94
CA MET A 103 -5.86 9.60 7.00
C MET A 103 -7.35 9.88 6.78
N ASP A 104 -8.17 8.87 7.09
CA ASP A 104 -9.60 9.03 7.17
C ASP A 104 -9.98 10.12 8.19
N PRO A 105 -11.15 10.77 8.02
CA PRO A 105 -11.67 11.69 9.00
C PRO A 105 -11.76 11.05 10.39
N ALA A 106 -11.67 11.91 11.40
CA ALA A 106 -11.91 11.50 12.77
C ALA A 106 -13.29 10.85 12.94
N ASP A 107 -13.33 9.66 13.53
CA ASP A 107 -14.57 9.10 14.09
C ASP A 107 -14.94 9.87 15.37
N THR A 108 -15.76 10.91 15.20
CA THR A 108 -16.20 11.78 16.30
C THR A 108 -17.10 11.04 17.29
N GLY A 109 -17.93 10.11 16.83
CA GLY A 109 -18.82 9.31 17.68
C GLY A 109 -18.02 8.42 18.63
N ARG A 110 -17.05 7.66 18.12
CA ARG A 110 -16.17 6.82 18.95
C ARG A 110 -15.37 7.65 19.95
N ARG A 111 -14.92 8.85 19.56
CA ARG A 111 -14.19 9.76 20.46
C ARG A 111 -15.07 10.28 21.59
N GLN A 112 -16.32 10.66 21.30
CA GLN A 112 -17.27 11.09 22.32
C GLN A 112 -17.57 9.98 23.34
N ILE A 113 -17.75 8.74 22.87
CA ILE A 113 -17.96 7.57 23.74
C ILE A 113 -16.76 7.35 24.66
N MET A 114 -15.55 7.32 24.09
CA MET A 114 -14.33 7.14 24.87
C MET A 114 -14.12 8.27 25.88
N PHE A 115 -14.42 9.51 25.50
CA PHE A 115 -14.29 10.66 26.39
C PHE A 115 -15.32 10.64 27.54
N SER A 116 -16.54 10.20 27.27
CA SER A 116 -17.59 10.06 28.30
C SER A 116 -17.19 9.00 29.33
N LYS A 117 -16.78 7.81 28.86
CA LYS A 117 -16.23 6.73 29.71
C LYS A 117 -15.06 7.22 30.56
N TYR A 118 -14.13 7.96 29.96
CA TYR A 118 -13.01 8.53 30.69
C TYR A 118 -13.45 9.47 31.82
N ARG A 119 -14.44 10.35 31.56
CA ARG A 119 -14.98 11.28 32.57
C ARG A 119 -15.71 10.57 33.71
N GLU A 120 -16.36 9.45 33.40
CA GLU A 120 -17.11 8.64 34.36
C GLU A 120 -16.21 7.63 35.10
N GLY A 121 -14.92 7.55 34.75
CA GLY A 121 -13.96 6.61 35.35
C GLY A 121 -14.13 5.16 34.86
N GLU A 122 -14.80 4.96 33.73
CA GLU A 122 -15.03 3.65 33.12
C GLU A 122 -13.85 3.18 32.26
N LYS A 123 -13.81 1.87 31.96
CA LYS A 123 -12.79 1.28 31.07
C LYS A 123 -13.00 1.76 29.63
N THR A 124 -11.99 2.40 29.07
CA THR A 124 -11.94 2.84 27.67
C THR A 124 -11.38 1.77 26.73
N SER A 125 -10.78 0.71 27.28
CA SER A 125 -10.32 -0.47 26.52
C SER A 125 -11.50 -1.38 26.12
N ALA A 126 -11.26 -2.28 25.16
CA ALA A 126 -12.15 -3.41 24.95
C ALA A 126 -12.26 -4.28 26.21
N ALA A 127 -13.39 -5.00 26.33
CA ALA A 127 -13.53 -6.05 27.32
C ALA A 127 -12.52 -7.18 27.01
N ARG A 128 -11.84 -7.71 28.02
CA ARG A 128 -11.01 -8.91 27.84
C ARG A 128 -11.92 -10.10 27.58
N ASN A 129 -11.60 -10.86 26.54
CA ASN A 129 -12.09 -12.22 26.32
C ASN A 129 -11.02 -13.24 26.76
N ASP A 130 -11.35 -14.52 26.70
CA ASP A 130 -10.44 -15.61 27.11
C ASP A 130 -9.18 -15.67 26.24
N ASP A 131 -9.27 -15.22 24.99
CA ASP A 131 -8.13 -15.07 24.06
C ASP A 131 -7.14 -13.99 24.52
N ALA A 132 -7.58 -13.04 25.33
CA ALA A 132 -6.76 -11.97 25.89
C ALA A 132 -6.23 -12.31 27.31
N SER A 133 -6.31 -13.59 27.73
CA SER A 133 -5.88 -14.03 29.06
C SER A 133 -4.37 -13.91 29.29
N GLY A 134 -3.56 -13.86 28.23
CA GLY A 134 -2.09 -13.91 28.34
C GLY A 134 -1.58 -15.22 28.95
N ALA A 135 -2.44 -16.24 29.06
CA ALA A 135 -2.08 -17.55 29.56
C ALA A 135 -1.14 -18.23 28.55
N ILE A 136 -0.02 -18.74 29.04
CA ILE A 136 0.91 -19.55 28.27
C ILE A 136 0.18 -20.84 27.86
N SER A 137 0.21 -21.19 26.57
CA SER A 137 -0.47 -22.36 26.01
C SER A 137 -0.22 -23.62 26.84
N GLN A 138 -1.28 -24.24 27.37
CA GLN A 138 -1.22 -25.53 28.07
C GLN A 138 -1.22 -26.73 27.11
N ALA A 139 -0.75 -26.52 25.87
CA ALA A 139 -0.86 -27.49 24.79
C ALA A 139 0.09 -28.69 24.95
N VAL A 140 1.01 -28.65 25.92
CA VAL A 140 1.89 -29.79 26.24
C VAL A 140 1.82 -30.03 27.74
N LYS A 141 1.39 -31.23 28.12
CA LYS A 141 1.51 -31.81 29.45
C LYS A 141 2.45 -33.00 29.37
#